data_AF-A0A254QVH5-F1
#
_entry.id   AF-A0A254QVH5-F1
#
_cell.length_a   1.000
_cell.length_b   1.000
_cell.length_c   1.000
_cell.angle_alpha   90.00
_cell.angle_beta   90.00
_cell.angle_gamma   90.00
#
_symmetry.space_group_name_H-M   'P 1'
#
loop_
_entity.id
_entity.type
_entity.pdbx_description
1 polymer ?
#
loop_
_entity_poly.entity_id
_entity_poly.type
_entity_poly.pdbx_seq_one_letter_code
_entity_poly.pdbx_strand_id
1 'polypeptide(L)'
;MNGLLDAVAGEDGVLETVLDAVTGDDGLVGNLTDAVLGDDGIVGGLLGAVTGDNGAVDTVVDAVLGDDGIVDGLLEGVAGEDGLVNGLLDTVAGEDGIVSGVLDTVAGEDGIVSGVLDTVAGEDGLVGGVLDTVAGEDGLVSGVLDTVAGEDGIVSGV
;
A
#
# COMPACT_ATOMS: atom_id res chain seq x y z
N MET A 1 27.48 -20.77 8.57
CA MET A 1 26.63 -20.96 9.77
C MET A 1 25.24 -20.63 9.29
N ASN A 2 24.31 -21.59 9.32
CA ASN A 2 22.94 -21.32 8.89
C ASN A 2 22.25 -20.61 10.05
N GLY A 3 22.41 -19.29 10.10
CA GLY A 3 21.76 -18.44 11.08
C GLY A 3 20.27 -18.39 10.77
N LEU A 4 19.46 -18.45 11.81
CA LEU A 4 18.03 -18.16 11.70
C LEU A 4 17.76 -16.66 11.51
N LEU A 5 18.74 -15.82 11.85
CA LEU A 5 18.73 -14.38 11.67
C LEU A 5 20.02 -13.96 10.97
N ASP A 6 19.88 -13.03 10.04
CA ASP A 6 20.98 -12.23 9.52
C ASP A 6 20.60 -10.74 9.48
N ALA A 7 21.57 -9.87 9.66
CA ALA A 7 21.36 -8.43 9.62
C ALA A 7 22.56 -7.74 8.99
N VAL A 8 22.32 -6.95 7.95
CA VAL A 8 23.35 -6.25 7.18
C VAL A 8 23.08 -4.76 7.17
N ALA A 9 24.14 -3.98 7.33
CA ALA A 9 24.12 -2.53 7.18
C ALA A 9 25.13 -2.09 6.12
N GLY A 10 24.71 -1.28 5.16
CA GLY A 10 25.52 -0.81 4.04
C GLY A 10 24.65 -0.45 2.85
N GLU A 11 25.22 0.22 1.84
CA GLU A 11 24.48 0.68 0.65
C GLU A 11 23.73 -0.46 -0.04
N ASP A 12 24.32 -1.67 -0.08
CA ASP A 12 23.67 -2.87 -0.63
C ASP A 12 23.56 -3.98 0.43
N GLY A 13 22.35 -4.51 0.64
CA GLY A 13 22.13 -5.73 1.44
C GLY A 13 21.31 -6.79 0.69
N VAL A 14 21.86 -8.01 0.57
CA VAL A 14 21.12 -9.18 0.04
C VAL A 14 21.22 -10.32 1.03
N LEU A 15 20.07 -10.83 1.48
CA LEU A 15 19.99 -11.91 2.47
C LEU A 15 18.98 -12.99 2.03
N GLU A 16 19.30 -14.24 2.36
CA GLU A 16 18.51 -15.44 2.01
C GLU A 16 18.30 -16.36 3.25
N THR A 17 18.27 -15.78 4.46
CA THR A 17 18.08 -16.56 5.70
C THR A 17 16.61 -16.55 6.15
N VAL A 18 16.26 -17.12 7.30
CA VAL A 18 14.83 -17.24 7.67
C VAL A 18 14.24 -15.87 8.08
N LEU A 19 15.05 -15.03 8.72
CA LEU A 19 14.70 -13.69 9.18
C LEU A 19 15.82 -12.72 8.78
N ASP A 20 15.51 -11.79 7.89
CA ASP A 20 16.51 -10.85 7.39
C ASP A 20 16.12 -9.40 7.69
N ALA A 21 17.11 -8.62 8.12
CA ALA A 21 16.98 -7.18 8.29
C ALA A 21 18.11 -6.45 7.55
N VAL A 22 17.76 -5.59 6.61
CA VAL A 22 18.72 -4.76 5.87
C VAL A 22 18.49 -3.29 6.23
N THR A 23 19.58 -2.58 6.48
CA THR A 23 19.56 -1.12 6.60
C THR A 23 20.55 -0.48 5.63
N GLY A 24 20.07 0.42 4.79
CA GLY A 24 20.85 1.12 3.78
C GLY A 24 20.03 1.30 2.50
N ASP A 25 20.54 2.11 1.58
CA ASP A 25 19.81 2.63 0.42
C ASP A 25 19.13 1.50 -0.39
N ASP A 26 19.85 0.42 -0.71
CA ASP A 26 19.33 -0.73 -1.44
C ASP A 26 19.27 -2.01 -0.56
N GLY A 27 18.08 -2.62 -0.47
CA GLY A 27 17.90 -3.88 0.25
C GLY A 27 17.04 -4.89 -0.52
N LEU A 28 17.51 -6.13 -0.65
CA LEU A 28 16.75 -7.24 -1.24
C LEU A 28 16.70 -8.45 -0.31
N VAL A 29 15.49 -8.82 0.09
CA VAL A 29 15.19 -9.92 1.01
C VAL A 29 13.93 -10.67 0.54
N GLY A 30 13.79 -11.96 0.85
CA GLY A 30 12.83 -12.85 0.14
C GLY A 30 12.32 -14.07 0.91
N ASN A 31 12.26 -14.02 2.23
CA ASN A 31 12.13 -15.17 3.12
C ASN A 31 10.85 -15.10 3.98
N LEU A 32 10.87 -15.57 5.24
CA LEU A 32 9.63 -15.72 6.02
C LEU A 32 9.14 -14.39 6.60
N THR A 33 10.07 -13.58 7.13
CA THR A 33 9.76 -12.28 7.73
C THR A 33 10.97 -11.40 7.53
N ASP A 34 10.84 -10.40 6.67
CA ASP A 34 11.96 -9.54 6.34
C ASP A 34 11.60 -8.07 6.45
N ALA A 35 12.61 -7.26 6.79
CA ALA A 35 12.49 -5.81 6.89
C ALA A 35 13.64 -5.10 6.19
N VAL A 36 13.32 -4.10 5.37
CA VAL A 36 14.29 -3.19 4.77
C VAL A 36 14.03 -1.77 5.27
N LEU A 37 15.08 -1.10 5.73
CA LEU A 37 15.08 0.33 6.02
C LEU A 37 16.05 1.02 5.05
N GLY A 38 15.52 1.66 4.01
CA GLY A 38 16.25 2.14 2.84
C GLY A 38 15.34 2.68 1.75
N ASP A 39 15.94 3.46 0.83
CA ASP A 39 15.25 4.21 -0.23
C ASP A 39 14.86 3.37 -1.45
N ASP A 40 15.28 2.11 -1.57
CA ASP A 40 14.99 1.24 -2.73
C ASP A 40 14.77 -0.23 -2.26
N GLY A 41 14.04 -0.40 -1.16
CA GLY A 41 13.83 -1.70 -0.53
C GLY A 41 12.89 -2.64 -1.31
N ILE A 42 13.35 -3.84 -1.63
CA ILE A 42 12.56 -4.93 -2.22
C ILE A 42 12.41 -6.08 -1.22
N VAL A 43 11.17 -6.37 -0.82
CA VAL A 43 10.86 -7.45 0.13
C VAL A 43 9.89 -8.44 -0.49
N GLY A 44 10.27 -9.71 -0.53
CA GLY A 44 9.37 -10.82 -0.85
C GLY A 44 9.21 -11.77 0.34
N GLY A 45 8.19 -12.63 0.33
CA GLY A 45 8.04 -13.63 1.40
C GLY A 45 6.63 -13.90 1.90
N LEU A 46 6.51 -14.13 3.21
CA LEU A 46 5.22 -14.22 3.90
C LEU A 46 4.85 -12.92 4.61
N LEU A 47 5.82 -12.23 5.21
CA LEU A 47 5.66 -10.97 5.91
C LEU A 47 6.76 -10.01 5.47
N GLY A 48 6.38 -8.85 4.93
CA GLY A 48 7.31 -7.84 4.48
C GLY A 48 7.10 -6.49 5.16
N ALA A 49 8.20 -5.79 5.44
CA ALA A 49 8.14 -4.39 5.82
C ALA A 49 9.25 -3.59 5.12
N VAL A 50 8.87 -2.51 4.45
CA VAL A 50 9.82 -1.54 3.90
C VAL A 50 9.59 -0.18 4.55
N THR A 51 10.66 0.50 4.90
CA THR A 51 10.61 1.89 5.34
C THR A 51 11.68 2.68 4.60
N GLY A 52 11.28 3.76 3.96
CA GLY A 52 12.10 4.55 3.06
C GLY A 52 11.41 4.69 1.70
N ASP A 53 12.03 5.44 0.82
CA ASP A 53 11.46 5.80 -0.48
C ASP A 53 11.39 4.55 -1.39
N ASN A 54 10.66 4.65 -2.50
CA ASN A 54 10.63 3.69 -3.61
C ASN A 54 10.57 2.17 -3.26
N GLY A 55 9.87 1.80 -2.19
CA GLY A 55 9.76 0.42 -1.72
C GLY A 55 8.84 -0.47 -2.57
N ALA A 56 9.26 -1.71 -2.83
CA ALA A 56 8.45 -2.72 -3.51
C ALA A 56 8.29 -3.98 -2.65
N VAL A 57 7.05 -4.38 -2.38
CA VAL A 57 6.76 -5.51 -1.50
C VAL A 57 5.73 -6.45 -2.13
N ASP A 58 6.08 -7.74 -2.17
CA ASP A 58 5.24 -8.83 -2.67
C ASP A 58 5.22 -9.96 -1.63
N THR A 59 4.36 -9.82 -0.61
CA THR A 59 4.15 -10.86 0.40
C THR A 59 2.66 -11.10 0.72
N VAL A 60 2.38 -11.85 1.78
CA VAL A 60 0.99 -12.07 2.24
C VAL A 60 0.54 -10.98 3.20
N VAL A 61 1.45 -10.34 3.92
CA VAL A 61 1.12 -9.25 4.86
C VAL A 61 2.23 -8.23 4.84
N ASP A 62 1.89 -7.02 4.42
CA ASP A 62 2.88 -6.00 4.10
C ASP A 62 2.61 -4.66 4.76
N ALA A 63 3.71 -4.01 5.13
CA ALA A 63 3.70 -2.64 5.60
C ALA A 63 4.80 -1.83 4.88
N VAL A 64 4.40 -0.81 4.12
CA VAL A 64 5.34 0.13 3.48
C VAL A 64 5.13 1.52 4.06
N LEU A 65 6.23 2.17 4.42
CA LEU A 65 6.25 3.56 4.90
C LEU A 65 7.30 4.37 4.13
N GLY A 66 6.87 5.30 3.28
CA GLY A 66 7.77 6.17 2.50
C GLY A 66 7.08 6.74 1.27
N ASP A 67 7.81 7.55 0.50
CA ASP A 67 7.19 8.46 -0.47
C ASP A 67 6.66 7.76 -1.74
N ASP A 68 7.13 6.55 -2.07
CA ASP A 68 6.72 5.81 -3.27
C ASP A 68 6.63 4.30 -2.98
N GLY A 69 5.44 3.76 -2.73
CA GLY A 69 5.24 2.34 -2.41
C GLY A 69 4.55 1.53 -3.51
N ILE A 70 5.08 0.38 -3.89
CA ILE A 70 4.36 -0.65 -4.67
C ILE A 70 4.16 -1.89 -3.81
N VAL A 71 2.91 -2.24 -3.55
CA VAL A 71 2.57 -3.40 -2.71
C VAL A 71 1.54 -4.29 -3.40
N ASP A 72 1.80 -5.59 -3.40
CA ASP A 72 0.89 -6.63 -3.87
C ASP A 72 0.79 -7.76 -2.82
N GLY A 73 -0.42 -8.18 -2.45
CA GLY A 73 -0.58 -9.21 -1.43
C GLY A 73 -2.02 -9.54 -1.00
N LEU A 74 -2.17 -9.94 0.28
CA LEU A 74 -3.48 -10.22 0.91
C LEU A 74 -3.90 -9.19 1.97
N LEU A 75 -2.96 -8.58 2.68
CA LEU A 75 -3.16 -7.63 3.78
C LEU A 75 -2.10 -6.53 3.72
N GLU A 76 -2.48 -5.37 3.20
CA GLU A 76 -1.56 -4.31 2.83
C GLU A 76 -1.79 -3.06 3.68
N GLY A 77 -0.70 -2.48 4.19
CA GLY A 77 -0.68 -1.18 4.83
C GLY A 77 0.36 -0.27 4.20
N VAL A 78 -0.05 0.81 3.54
CA VAL A 78 0.87 1.79 2.95
C VAL A 78 0.63 3.16 3.56
N ALA A 79 1.72 3.83 3.94
CA ALA A 79 1.68 5.24 4.32
C ALA A 79 2.81 6.00 3.63
N GLY A 80 2.50 7.09 2.93
CA GLY A 80 3.44 7.71 2.00
C GLY A 80 2.91 8.96 1.32
N GLU A 81 3.70 9.57 0.43
CA GLU A 81 3.18 10.54 -0.54
C GLU A 81 2.40 9.79 -1.62
N ASP A 82 3.06 8.87 -2.34
CA ASP A 82 2.50 8.11 -3.47
C ASP A 82 2.47 6.60 -3.20
N GLY A 83 1.44 5.91 -3.71
CA GLY A 83 1.36 4.46 -3.59
C GLY A 83 0.52 3.74 -4.65
N LEU A 84 0.96 2.55 -5.05
CA LEU A 84 0.18 1.58 -5.82
C LEU A 84 0.00 0.30 -5.01
N VAL A 85 -1.24 0.01 -4.64
CA VAL A 85 -1.59 -1.13 -3.78
C VAL A 85 -2.61 -2.01 -4.48
N ASN A 86 -2.33 -3.31 -4.53
CA ASN A 86 -3.31 -4.29 -4.96
C ASN A 86 -3.39 -5.42 -3.96
N GLY A 87 -4.60 -5.77 -3.55
CA GLY A 87 -4.73 -6.80 -2.53
C GLY A 87 -6.15 -7.25 -2.26
N LEU A 88 -6.31 -7.97 -1.15
CA LEU A 88 -7.64 -8.29 -0.65
C LEU A 88 -8.11 -7.26 0.38
N LEU A 89 -7.18 -6.74 1.18
CA LEU A 89 -7.45 -5.87 2.32
C LEU A 89 -6.40 -4.77 2.37
N ASP A 90 -6.72 -3.65 1.74
CA ASP A 90 -5.79 -2.56 1.55
C ASP A 90 -6.12 -1.40 2.50
N THR A 91 -5.12 -0.90 3.23
CA THR A 91 -5.21 0.37 3.98
C THR A 91 -4.11 1.31 3.53
N VAL A 92 -4.50 2.43 2.93
CA VAL A 92 -3.57 3.43 2.39
C VAL A 92 -3.82 4.79 3.02
N ALA A 93 -2.74 5.46 3.43
CA ALA A 93 -2.76 6.82 3.93
C ALA A 93 -1.67 7.67 3.26
N GLY A 94 -2.04 8.67 2.46
CA GLY A 94 -1.03 9.45 1.74
C GLY A 94 -1.54 10.67 1.01
N GLU A 95 -0.72 11.30 0.17
CA GLU A 95 -1.19 12.38 -0.70
C GLU A 95 -1.90 11.78 -1.91
N ASP A 96 -1.22 10.93 -2.70
CA ASP A 96 -1.75 10.31 -3.91
C ASP A 96 -1.73 8.77 -3.82
N GLY A 97 -2.71 8.10 -4.42
CA GLY A 97 -2.69 6.64 -4.47
C GLY A 97 -3.58 5.98 -5.52
N ILE A 98 -3.16 4.80 -5.98
CA ILE A 98 -3.97 3.88 -6.77
C ILE A 98 -4.15 2.59 -5.98
N VAL A 99 -5.38 2.29 -5.60
CA VAL A 99 -5.72 1.10 -4.80
C VAL A 99 -6.74 0.25 -5.55
N SER A 100 -6.49 -1.05 -5.63
CA SER A 100 -7.47 -1.98 -6.16
C SER A 100 -7.49 -3.30 -5.41
N GLY A 101 -8.64 -3.61 -4.84
CA GLY A 101 -8.82 -4.85 -4.13
C GLY A 101 -10.27 -5.23 -3.91
N VAL A 102 -10.51 -5.88 -2.78
CA VAL A 102 -11.86 -6.31 -2.38
C VAL A 102 -12.39 -5.43 -1.26
N LEU A 103 -11.54 -5.05 -0.31
CA LEU A 103 -11.90 -4.19 0.79
C LEU A 103 -10.79 -3.17 1.02
N ASP A 104 -11.05 -1.96 0.56
CA ASP A 104 -10.02 -0.93 0.47
C ASP A 104 -10.42 0.25 1.37
N THR A 105 -9.48 0.72 2.18
CA THR A 105 -9.63 1.93 3.00
C THR A 105 -8.54 2.91 2.67
N VAL A 106 -8.90 4.06 2.10
CA VAL A 106 -7.96 5.08 1.64
C VAL A 106 -8.24 6.41 2.35
N ALA A 107 -7.20 7.04 2.86
CA ALA A 107 -7.26 8.39 3.41
C ALA A 107 -6.15 9.25 2.78
N GLY A 108 -6.50 10.31 2.06
CA GLY A 108 -5.48 11.13 1.40
C GLY A 108 -6.00 12.40 0.75
N GLU A 109 -5.15 13.10 0.00
CA GLU A 109 -5.61 14.24 -0.80
C GLU A 109 -6.27 13.73 -2.08
N ASP A 110 -5.53 13.00 -2.92
CA ASP A 110 -5.99 12.48 -4.21
C ASP A 110 -5.94 10.94 -4.26
N GLY A 111 -6.85 10.32 -5.03
CA GLY A 111 -6.72 8.88 -5.27
C GLY A 111 -7.65 8.27 -6.29
N ILE A 112 -7.24 7.11 -6.80
CA ILE A 112 -8.05 6.22 -7.63
C ILE A 112 -8.25 4.91 -6.87
N VAL A 113 -9.49 4.62 -6.51
CA VAL A 113 -9.84 3.40 -5.77
C VAL A 113 -10.85 2.60 -6.57
N SER A 114 -10.59 1.31 -6.73
CA SER A 114 -11.55 0.42 -7.38
C SER A 114 -11.56 -0.98 -6.80
N GLY A 115 -12.73 -1.40 -6.31
CA GLY A 115 -12.88 -2.70 -5.71
C GLY A 115 -14.33 -3.13 -5.52
N VAL A 116 -14.56 -3.90 -4.46
CA VAL A 116 -15.89 -4.38 -4.10
C VAL A 116 -16.49 -3.54 -2.98
N LEU A 117 -15.69 -3.19 -1.98
CA LEU A 117 -16.11 -2.44 -0.81
C LEU A 117 -15.05 -1.40 -0.47
N ASP A 118 -15.30 -0.16 -0.86
CA ASP A 118 -14.28 0.88 -0.80
C ASP A 118 -14.73 1.97 0.17
N THR A 119 -13.83 2.38 1.06
CA THR A 119 -14.02 3.54 1.96
C THR A 119 -12.92 4.55 1.71
N VAL A 120 -13.29 5.73 1.24
CA VAL A 120 -12.34 6.79 0.87
C VAL A 120 -12.64 8.06 1.64
N ALA A 121 -11.60 8.68 2.20
CA ALA A 121 -11.68 10.00 2.80
C ALA A 121 -10.59 10.91 2.22
N GLY A 122 -10.96 12.00 1.55
CA GLY A 122 -9.97 12.88 0.92
C GLY A 122 -10.51 14.16 0.28
N GLU A 123 -9.66 14.90 -0.43
CA GLU A 123 -10.05 16.13 -1.12
C GLU A 123 -10.50 15.88 -2.55
N ASP A 124 -9.84 14.99 -3.29
CA ASP A 124 -10.16 14.63 -4.67
C ASP A 124 -10.08 13.11 -4.85
N GLY A 125 -10.88 12.55 -5.78
CA GLY A 125 -10.69 11.14 -6.10
C GLY A 125 -11.69 10.52 -7.06
N LEU A 126 -11.27 9.43 -7.70
CA LEU A 126 -12.13 8.56 -8.48
C LEU A 126 -12.33 7.25 -7.73
N VAL A 127 -13.58 6.96 -7.36
CA VAL A 127 -13.94 5.72 -6.68
C VAL A 127 -14.93 4.96 -7.55
N GLY A 128 -14.68 3.67 -7.76
CA GLY A 128 -15.65 2.85 -8.46
C GLY A 128 -15.61 1.38 -8.08
N GLY A 129 -16.75 0.89 -7.63
CA GLY A 129 -16.90 -0.48 -7.20
C GLY A 129 -18.34 -0.93 -7.10
N VAL A 130 -18.59 -1.82 -6.14
CA VAL A 130 -19.95 -2.32 -5.86
C VAL A 130 -20.58 -1.53 -4.72
N LEU A 131 -19.83 -1.26 -3.66
CA LEU A 131 -20.32 -0.58 -2.46
C LEU A 131 -19.27 0.42 -1.97
N ASP A 132 -19.51 1.69 -2.25
CA ASP A 132 -18.51 2.72 -2.05
C ASP A 132 -19.00 3.75 -1.02
N THR A 133 -18.14 4.10 -0.06
CA THR A 133 -18.38 5.18 0.90
C THR A 133 -17.28 6.22 0.76
N VAL A 134 -17.66 7.43 0.35
CA VAL A 134 -16.71 8.53 0.12
C VAL A 134 -17.06 9.72 1.00
N ALA A 135 -16.06 10.27 1.69
CA ALA A 135 -16.19 11.47 2.50
C ALA A 135 -15.11 12.49 2.09
N GLY A 136 -15.49 13.63 1.54
CA GLY A 136 -14.50 14.49 0.89
C GLY A 136 -15.05 15.57 -0.03
N GLU A 137 -14.17 16.39 -0.57
CA GLU A 137 -14.51 17.36 -1.62
C GLU A 137 -14.39 16.68 -3.01
N ASP A 138 -14.89 17.33 -4.07
CA ASP A 138 -14.58 17.10 -5.50
C ASP A 138 -14.43 15.66 -6.08
N GLY A 139 -14.99 14.63 -5.43
CA GLY A 139 -14.88 13.24 -5.86
C GLY A 139 -15.85 12.80 -6.97
N LEU A 140 -15.41 11.90 -7.85
CA LEU A 140 -16.25 11.16 -8.78
C LEU A 140 -16.45 9.72 -8.29
N VAL A 141 -17.69 9.35 -7.99
CA VAL A 141 -18.05 8.02 -7.52
C VAL A 141 -18.96 7.32 -8.52
N SER A 142 -18.62 6.08 -8.87
CA SER A 142 -19.46 5.25 -9.73
C SER A 142 -19.52 3.79 -9.28
N GLY A 143 -20.69 3.35 -8.82
CA GLY A 143 -20.89 1.97 -8.43
C GLY A 143 -22.35 1.54 -8.45
N VAL A 144 -22.63 0.48 -7.68
CA VAL A 144 -24.01 -0.03 -7.52
C VAL A 144 -24.69 0.60 -6.31
N LEU A 145 -23.96 0.80 -5.21
CA LEU A 145 -24.48 1.37 -3.99
C LEU A 145 -23.47 2.33 -3.37
N ASP A 146 -23.66 3.62 -3.64
CA ASP A 146 -22.68 4.63 -3.27
C ASP A 146 -23.25 5.57 -2.20
N THR A 147 -22.44 5.88 -1.20
CA THR A 147 -22.72 6.91 -0.20
C THR A 147 -21.64 7.97 -0.26
N VAL A 148 -22.01 9.22 -0.56
CA VAL A 148 -21.09 10.34 -0.63
C VAL A 148 -21.48 11.43 0.38
N ALA A 149 -20.50 11.90 1.14
CA ALA A 149 -20.64 12.98 2.10
C ALA A 149 -19.56 14.04 1.90
N GLY A 150 -19.95 15.21 1.37
CA GLY A 150 -19.07 16.37 1.22
C GLY A 150 -19.55 17.32 0.13
N GLU A 151 -18.66 18.14 -0.42
CA GLU A 151 -18.97 19.20 -1.38
C GLU A 151 -18.58 18.81 -2.81
N ASP A 152 -19.33 19.31 -3.80
CA ASP A 152 -19.04 19.25 -5.25
C ASP A 152 -18.79 17.86 -5.91
N GLY A 153 -19.00 16.76 -5.18
CA GLY A 153 -18.90 15.40 -5.73
C GLY A 153 -19.99 15.01 -6.74
N ILE A 154 -19.63 14.14 -7.69
CA ILE A 154 -20.52 13.55 -8.70
C ILE A 154 -20.69 12.06 -8.41
N VAL A 155 -21.96 11.61 -8.30
CA VAL A 155 -22.30 10.20 -8.12
C VAL A 155 -23.06 9.69 -9.33
N SER A 156 -22.59 8.58 -9.91
CA SER A 156 -23.22 7.93 -11.07
C SER A 156 -23.27 6.41 -10.89
N GLY A 157 -24.43 5.87 -10.55
CA GLY A 157 -24.66 4.42 -10.40
C GLY A 157 -25.88 3.88 -11.14
N VAL A 158 -26.09 2.56 -11.07
CA VAL A 158 -27.18 1.80 -11.73
C VAL A 158 -28.22 1.24 -10.76
#